data_AF-A0A932WRW6-F1
#
_entry.id   AF-A0A932WRW6-F1
#
_cell.length_a   1.000
_cell.length_b   1.000
_cell.length_c   1.000
_cell.angle_alpha   90.00
_cell.angle_beta   90.00
_cell.angle_gamma   90.00
#
_symmetry.space_group_name_H-M   'P 1'
#
loop_
_entity.id
_entity.type
_entity.pdbx_description
1 polymer ?
#
loop_
_entity_poly.entity_id
_entity_poly.type
_entity_poly.pdbx_seq_one_letter_code
_entity_poly.pdbx_strand_id
1 'polypeptide(L)'
;MQLLLRQFRELGAYCSYYLTARADSARLGLRNALVSLTLAALAFVVVASLSVTAIWFVLNGAAEGLGVLFGNRHWAGSLLTGSLLAAGLGGGMWCIVIRLKKTARERTVAKYENRNSRQQARYGHNVADRAVANGPDANDREPQ
;
A
#
# COMPACT_ATOMS: atom_id res chain seq x y z
N MET A 1 55.43 3.47 -16.18
CA MET A 1 54.69 3.06 -14.96
C MET A 1 54.12 4.24 -14.15
N GLN A 2 54.82 5.37 -14.01
CA GLN A 2 54.35 6.52 -13.20
C GLN A 2 53.08 7.24 -13.73
N LEU A 3 52.85 7.24 -15.05
CA LEU A 3 51.65 7.85 -15.67
C LEU A 3 50.34 7.13 -15.29
N LEU A 4 50.35 5.79 -15.24
CA LEU A 4 49.20 4.98 -14.86
C LEU A 4 48.79 5.21 -13.40
N LEU A 5 49.76 5.31 -12.48
CA LEU A 5 49.50 5.60 -11.08
C LEU A 5 48.83 6.97 -10.88
N ARG A 6 49.18 7.95 -11.72
CA ARG A 6 48.58 9.30 -11.67
C ARG A 6 47.12 9.28 -12.13
N GLN A 7 46.82 8.58 -13.23
CA GLN A 7 45.47 8.42 -13.75
C GLN A 7 44.56 7.65 -12.80
N PHE A 8 45.05 6.58 -12.16
CA PHE A 8 44.28 5.85 -11.14
C PHE A 8 43.96 6.73 -9.92
N ARG A 9 44.90 7.58 -9.51
CA ARG A 9 44.68 8.52 -8.40
C ARG A 9 43.68 9.61 -8.75
N GLU A 10 43.69 10.08 -10.00
CA GLU A 10 42.69 11.02 -10.52
C GLU A 10 41.29 10.39 -10.59
N LEU A 11 41.17 9.17 -11.12
CA LEU A 11 39.90 8.43 -11.13
C LEU A 11 39.37 8.18 -9.72
N GLY A 12 40.25 7.84 -8.78
CA GLY A 12 39.89 7.68 -7.37
C GLY A 12 39.33 8.98 -6.75
N ALA A 13 39.92 10.12 -7.09
CA ALA A 13 39.44 11.43 -6.64
C ALA A 13 38.06 11.77 -7.24
N TYR A 14 37.83 11.51 -8.54
CA TYR A 14 36.51 11.70 -9.15
C TYR A 14 35.46 10.76 -8.57
N CYS A 15 35.83 9.51 -8.31
CA CYS A 15 34.93 8.51 -7.74
C CYS A 15 34.54 8.87 -6.30
N SER A 16 35.50 9.34 -5.48
CA SER A 16 35.18 9.79 -4.13
C SER A 16 34.27 11.01 -4.15
N TYR A 17 34.54 11.99 -5.02
CA TYR A 17 33.71 13.20 -5.16
C TYR A 17 32.27 12.86 -5.56
N TYR A 18 32.10 11.95 -6.52
CA TYR A 18 30.78 11.49 -6.94
C TYR A 18 30.04 10.71 -5.84
N LEU A 19 30.75 9.85 -5.10
CA LEU A 19 30.17 9.11 -3.98
C LEU A 19 29.75 10.04 -2.84
N THR A 20 30.56 11.04 -2.50
CA THR A 20 30.22 12.05 -1.48
C THR A 20 29.01 12.88 -1.91
N ALA A 21 28.98 13.36 -3.15
CA ALA A 21 27.83 14.09 -3.69
C ALA A 21 26.54 13.23 -3.70
N ARG A 22 26.65 11.95 -4.06
CA ARG A 22 25.53 10.99 -4.03
C ARG A 22 25.04 10.76 -2.60
N ALA A 23 25.95 10.60 -1.64
CA ALA A 23 25.62 10.40 -0.23
C ALA A 23 24.90 11.63 0.36
N ASP A 24 25.37 12.84 0.04
CA ASP A 24 24.72 14.08 0.48
C ASP A 24 23.32 14.24 -0.12
N SER A 25 23.16 13.92 -1.41
CA SER A 25 21.84 13.94 -2.05
C SER A 25 20.86 12.93 -1.42
N ALA A 26 21.34 11.74 -1.02
CA ALA A 26 20.54 10.74 -0.32
C ALA A 26 20.16 11.20 1.10
N ARG A 27 21.10 11.86 1.80
CA ARG A 27 20.85 12.42 3.13
C ARG A 27 19.82 13.55 3.11
N LEU A 28 19.87 14.42 2.10
CA LEU A 28 18.87 15.44 1.85
C LEU A 28 17.49 14.84 1.56
N GLY A 29 17.43 13.81 0.70
CA GLY A 29 16.20 13.07 0.41
C GLY A 29 15.59 12.44 1.67
N LEU A 30 16.42 11.82 2.51
CA LEU A 30 15.97 11.21 3.76
C LEU A 30 15.41 12.25 4.74
N ARG A 31 16.09 13.39 4.90
CA ARG A 31 15.62 14.48 5.77
C ARG A 31 14.30 15.03 5.29
N ASN A 32 14.15 15.27 4.00
CA ASN A 32 12.90 15.81 3.45
C ASN A 32 11.75 14.79 3.56
N ALA A 33 12.04 13.50 3.38
CA ALA A 33 11.06 12.43 3.60
C ALA A 33 10.62 12.34 5.07
N LEU A 34 11.56 12.45 6.02
CA LEU A 34 11.25 12.49 7.45
C LEU A 34 10.36 13.68 7.81
N VAL A 35 10.70 14.89 7.34
CA VAL A 35 9.88 16.10 7.58
C VAL A 35 8.50 15.97 6.96
N SER A 36 8.41 15.44 5.73
CA SER A 36 7.12 15.23 5.07
C SER A 36 6.27 14.19 5.81
N LEU A 37 6.90 13.12 6.30
CA LEU A 37 6.23 12.08 7.06
C LEU A 37 5.71 12.59 8.40
N THR A 38 6.50 13.38 9.13
CA THR A 38 6.04 13.96 10.40
C THR A 38 4.90 14.94 10.19
N LEU A 39 4.98 15.78 9.16
CA LEU A 39 3.90 16.73 8.82
C LEU A 39 2.61 16.00 8.42
N ALA A 40 2.73 14.95 7.59
CA ALA A 40 1.60 14.12 7.18
C ALA A 40 0.98 13.37 8.37
N ALA A 41 1.79 12.83 9.28
CA ALA A 41 1.30 12.18 10.48
C ALA A 41 0.53 13.16 11.38
N LEU A 42 1.04 14.38 11.55
CA LEU A 42 0.40 15.40 12.38
C LEU A 42 -0.95 15.85 11.77
N ALA A 43 -0.97 16.11 10.46
CA ALA A 43 -2.20 16.42 9.73
C ALA A 43 -3.23 15.28 9.81
N PHE A 44 -2.76 14.04 9.70
CA PHE A 44 -3.62 12.87 9.80
C PHE A 44 -4.28 12.76 11.17
N VAL A 45 -3.53 13.00 12.26
CA VAL A 45 -4.09 12.99 13.62
C VAL A 45 -5.19 14.03 13.76
N VAL A 46 -4.97 15.26 13.28
CA VAL A 46 -5.97 16.34 13.35
C VAL A 46 -7.25 15.99 12.58
N VAL A 47 -7.10 15.50 11.35
CA VAL A 47 -8.26 15.10 10.52
C VAL A 47 -8.99 13.92 11.14
N ALA A 48 -8.25 12.93 11.65
CA ALA A 48 -8.84 11.78 12.33
C ALA A 48 -9.61 12.20 13.58
N SER A 49 -9.03 13.05 14.45
CA SER A 49 -9.71 13.53 15.65
C SER A 49 -10.95 14.34 15.32
N LEU A 50 -10.87 15.26 14.34
CA LEU A 50 -12.02 16.04 13.89
C LEU A 50 -13.13 15.15 13.35
N SER A 51 -12.78 14.12 12.58
CA SER A 51 -13.74 13.16 12.03
C SER A 51 -14.45 12.40 13.15
N VAL A 52 -13.72 11.93 14.16
CA VAL A 52 -14.28 11.24 15.33
C VAL A 52 -15.22 12.16 16.11
N THR A 53 -14.79 13.40 16.39
CA THR A 53 -15.60 14.37 17.13
C THR A 53 -16.84 14.78 16.34
N ALA A 54 -16.75 14.99 15.03
CA ALA A 54 -17.89 15.31 14.18
C ALA A 54 -18.92 14.17 14.18
N ILE A 55 -18.47 12.93 14.02
CA ILE A 55 -19.34 11.74 14.09
C ILE A 55 -20.00 11.67 15.46
N TRP A 56 -19.25 11.87 16.55
CA TRP A 56 -19.77 11.89 17.91
C TRP A 56 -20.86 12.94 18.12
N PHE A 57 -20.67 14.17 17.64
CA PHE A 57 -21.68 15.23 17.75
C PHE A 57 -22.95 14.92 16.96
N VAL A 58 -22.83 14.38 15.74
CA VAL A 58 -24.00 13.97 14.94
C VAL A 58 -24.77 12.86 15.65
N LEU A 59 -24.05 11.90 16.21
CA LEU A 59 -24.56 10.76 16.96
C LEU A 59 -25.29 11.18 18.25
N ASN A 60 -24.73 12.12 19.01
CA ASN A 60 -25.38 12.68 20.20
C ASN A 60 -26.56 13.57 19.83
N GLY A 61 -26.44 14.41 18.80
CA GLY A 61 -27.55 15.24 18.33
C GLY A 61 -28.74 14.40 17.86
N ALA A 62 -28.49 13.27 17.19
CA ALA A 62 -29.53 12.31 16.83
C ALA A 62 -30.14 11.62 18.07
N ALA A 63 -29.34 11.24 19.06
CA ALA A 63 -29.82 10.67 20.32
C ALA A 63 -30.70 11.64 21.11
N GLU A 64 -30.29 12.90 21.19
CA GLU A 64 -31.05 13.95 21.88
C GLU A 64 -32.33 14.28 21.13
N GLY A 65 -32.28 14.43 19.80
CA GLY A 65 -33.45 14.67 18.97
C GLY A 65 -34.50 13.55 19.08
N LEU A 66 -34.04 12.29 19.06
CA LEU A 66 -34.90 11.12 19.28
C LEU A 66 -35.37 11.03 20.73
N GLY A 67 -34.54 11.39 21.71
CA GLY A 67 -34.89 11.40 23.13
C GLY A 67 -36.03 12.37 23.44
N VAL A 68 -36.04 13.54 22.81
CA VAL A 68 -37.14 14.51 22.89
C VAL A 68 -38.41 13.95 22.22
N LEU A 69 -38.29 13.33 21.05
CA LEU A 69 -39.41 12.68 20.34
C LEU A 69 -40.02 11.49 21.12
N PHE A 70 -39.22 10.77 21.90
CA PHE A 70 -39.65 9.63 22.72
C PHE A 70 -40.01 10.00 24.17
N GLY A 71 -40.17 11.29 24.47
CA GLY A 71 -40.66 11.75 25.78
C GLY A 71 -39.61 11.68 26.89
N ASN A 72 -38.40 12.17 26.63
CA ASN A 72 -37.29 12.33 27.58
C ASN A 72 -36.60 11.02 28.01
N ARG A 73 -36.77 9.93 27.24
CA ARG A 73 -36.13 8.64 27.52
C ARG A 73 -34.73 8.55 26.89
N HIS A 74 -33.74 9.18 27.54
CA HIS A 74 -32.33 9.24 27.09
C HIS A 74 -31.66 7.88 26.85
N TRP A 75 -32.10 6.81 27.53
CA TRP A 75 -31.52 5.46 27.40
C TRP A 75 -31.72 4.81 26.01
N ALA A 76 -32.77 5.20 25.28
CA ALA A 76 -33.05 4.66 23.95
C ALA A 76 -32.15 5.31 22.90
N GLY A 77 -31.89 6.62 23.05
CA GLY A 77 -30.96 7.36 22.21
C GLY A 77 -29.53 6.83 22.35
N SER A 78 -29.05 6.61 23.58
CA SER A 78 -27.68 6.12 23.81
C SER A 78 -27.43 4.71 23.26
N LEU A 79 -28.42 3.80 23.33
CA LEU A 79 -28.32 2.46 22.75
C LEU A 79 -28.26 2.47 21.21
N LEU A 80 -29.09 3.30 20.57
CA LEU A 80 -29.15 3.39 19.11
C LEU A 80 -27.87 4.02 18.55
N THR A 81 -27.38 5.05 19.24
CA THR A 81 -26.13 5.73 18.91
C THR A 81 -24.91 4.84 19.13
N GLY A 82 -24.86 4.09 20.23
CA GLY A 82 -23.82 3.10 20.47
C GLY A 82 -23.81 1.98 19.43
N SER A 83 -24.98 1.50 19.03
CA SER A 83 -25.11 0.49 17.96
C SER A 83 -24.64 1.02 16.61
N LEU A 84 -25.00 2.26 16.25
CA LEU A 84 -24.58 2.89 15.00
C LEU A 84 -23.06 3.12 14.97
N LEU A 85 -22.46 3.52 16.10
CA LEU A 85 -21.01 3.66 16.23
C LEU A 85 -20.30 2.30 16.08
N ALA A 86 -20.81 1.25 16.75
CA ALA A 86 -20.26 -0.09 16.64
C ALA A 86 -20.36 -0.65 15.21
N ALA A 87 -21.49 -0.41 14.53
CA ALA A 87 -21.67 -0.76 13.12
C ALA A 87 -20.75 0.04 12.19
N GLY A 88 -20.55 1.33 12.47
CA GLY A 88 -19.64 2.19 11.71
C GLY A 88 -18.17 1.76 11.83
N LEU A 89 -17.71 1.47 13.05
CA LEU A 89 -16.36 0.97 13.31
C LEU A 89 -16.15 -0.43 12.70
N GLY A 90 -17.09 -1.35 12.95
CA GLY A 90 -17.04 -2.70 12.40
C GLY A 90 -17.07 -2.70 10.88
N GLY A 91 -17.99 -1.94 10.28
CA GLY A 91 -18.13 -1.80 8.83
C GLY A 91 -16.95 -1.08 8.19
N GLY A 92 -16.44 -0.03 8.81
CA GLY A 92 -15.26 0.71 8.35
C GLY A 92 -14.01 -0.18 8.32
N MET A 93 -13.74 -0.88 9.42
CA MET A 93 -12.63 -1.83 9.52
C MET A 93 -12.72 -2.93 8.47
N TRP A 94 -13.92 -3.49 8.30
CA TRP A 94 -14.19 -4.53 7.29
C TRP A 94 -13.95 -4.01 5.85
N CYS A 95 -14.44 -2.81 5.54
CA CYS A 95 -14.29 -2.21 4.21
C CYS A 95 -12.81 -1.95 3.86
N ILE A 96 -12.04 -1.45 4.83
CA ILE A 96 -10.59 -1.23 4.68
C ILE A 96 -9.87 -2.56 4.40
N VAL A 97 -10.18 -3.62 5.14
CA VAL A 97 -9.58 -4.95 4.94
C VAL A 97 -9.85 -5.49 3.54
N ILE A 98 -11.09 -5.35 3.04
CA ILE A 98 -11.44 -5.79 1.68
C ILE A 98 -10.66 -5.01 0.61
N ARG A 99 -10.56 -3.68 0.77
CA ARG A 99 -9.82 -2.80 -0.16
C ARG A 99 -8.33 -3.14 -0.20
N LEU A 100 -7.72 -3.38 0.97
CA LEU A 100 -6.31 -3.76 1.06
C LEU A 100 -6.04 -5.12 0.43
N LYS A 101 -6.89 -6.13 0.68
CA LYS A 101 -6.77 -7.46 0.07
C LYS A 101 -6.85 -7.40 -1.46
N LYS A 102 -7.79 -6.61 -2.00
CA LYS A 102 -7.93 -6.45 -3.46
C LYS A 102 -6.66 -5.83 -4.09
N THR A 103 -6.16 -4.76 -3.49
CA THR A 103 -4.94 -4.08 -3.96
C THR A 103 -3.69 -4.96 -3.86
N ALA A 104 -3.58 -5.76 -2.78
CA ALA A 104 -2.48 -6.71 -2.62
C ALA A 104 -2.52 -7.83 -3.67
N ARG A 105 -3.71 -8.31 -4.02
CA ARG A 105 -3.91 -9.31 -5.07
C ARG A 105 -3.52 -8.77 -6.44
N GLU A 106 -3.95 -7.55 -6.78
CA GLU A 106 -3.62 -6.89 -8.05
C GLU A 106 -2.10 -6.66 -8.19
N ARG A 107 -1.43 -6.19 -7.12
CA ARG A 107 0.04 -6.04 -7.12
C ARG A 107 0.78 -7.37 -7.27
N THR A 108 0.22 -8.45 -6.73
CA THR A 108 0.81 -9.79 -6.85
C THR A 108 0.65 -10.30 -8.28
N VAL A 109 -0.55 -10.21 -8.86
CA VAL A 109 -0.82 -10.62 -10.26
C VAL A 109 0.05 -9.83 -11.24
N ALA A 110 0.14 -8.51 -11.10
CA ALA A 110 0.99 -7.67 -11.95
C ALA A 110 2.48 -8.06 -11.88
N LYS A 111 2.96 -8.55 -10.73
CA LYS A 111 4.33 -9.03 -10.57
C LYS A 111 4.57 -10.34 -11.31
N TYR A 112 3.57 -11.23 -11.38
CA TYR A 112 3.66 -12.49 -12.12
C TYR A 112 3.48 -12.30 -13.62
N GLU A 113 2.55 -11.45 -14.05
CA GLU A 113 2.38 -11.09 -15.47
C GLU A 113 3.66 -10.48 -16.04
N ASN A 114 4.27 -9.51 -15.35
CA ASN A 114 5.49 -8.86 -15.82
C ASN A 114 6.69 -9.84 -15.89
N ARG A 115 6.71 -10.89 -15.06
CA ARG A 115 7.69 -11.98 -15.19
C ARG A 115 7.41 -12.86 -16.40
N ASN A 116 6.14 -13.14 -16.66
CA ASN A 116 5.71 -13.98 -17.78
C ASN A 116 5.96 -13.28 -19.14
N SER A 117 5.64 -12.00 -19.27
CA SER A 117 5.90 -11.22 -20.50
C SER A 117 7.40 -11.14 -20.82
N ARG A 118 8.24 -10.98 -19.78
CA ARG A 118 9.70 -10.99 -19.93
C ARG A 118 10.26 -12.35 -20.35
N GLN A 119 9.64 -13.45 -19.92
CA GLN A 119 10.05 -14.80 -20.34
C GLN A 119 9.62 -15.09 -21.78
N GLN A 120 8.42 -14.69 -22.17
CA GLN A 120 7.93 -14.83 -23.55
C GLN A 120 8.79 -14.00 -24.53
N ALA A 121 9.14 -12.77 -24.16
CA ALA A 121 10.04 -11.92 -24.98
C ALA A 121 11.46 -12.48 -25.10
N ARG A 122 11.93 -13.26 -24.11
CA ARG A 122 13.32 -13.76 -24.06
C ARG A 122 13.48 -15.18 -24.61
N TYR A 123 12.46 -16.02 -24.52
CA TYR A 123 12.54 -17.45 -24.87
C TYR A 123 11.47 -17.88 -25.89
N GLY A 124 10.59 -16.98 -26.31
CA GLY A 124 9.58 -17.22 -27.35
C GLY A 124 8.42 -18.14 -26.95
N HIS A 125 8.44 -18.72 -25.75
CA HIS A 125 7.44 -19.70 -25.28
C HIS A 125 7.14 -19.49 -23.79
N ASN A 126 5.87 -19.65 -23.40
CA ASN A 126 5.43 -19.55 -22.01
C ASN A 126 5.45 -20.96 -21.34
N VAL A 127 5.71 -21.01 -20.04
CA VAL A 127 5.66 -22.26 -19.23
C VAL A 127 4.27 -22.89 -19.26
N ALA A 128 3.21 -22.08 -19.39
CA ALA A 128 1.85 -22.57 -19.60
C ALA A 128 1.72 -23.35 -20.92
N ASP A 129 2.35 -22.88 -22.00
CA ASP A 129 2.33 -23.56 -23.30
C ASP A 129 3.06 -24.91 -23.23
N ARG A 130 4.14 -25.01 -22.42
CA ARG A 130 4.83 -26.29 -22.17
C ARG A 130 4.04 -27.24 -21.28
N ALA A 131 3.27 -26.73 -20.33
CA ALA A 131 2.43 -27.56 -19.47
C ALA A 131 1.23 -28.12 -20.24
N VAL A 132 0.68 -27.36 -21.20
CA VAL A 132 -0.35 -27.83 -22.14
C VAL A 132 0.24 -28.83 -23.15
N ALA A 133 1.45 -28.58 -23.66
CA ALA A 133 2.13 -29.49 -24.59
C ALA A 133 2.55 -30.83 -23.96
N ASN A 134 2.82 -30.86 -22.64
CA ASN A 134 3.18 -32.07 -21.88
C ASN A 134 2.03 -32.57 -20.98
N GLY A 135 0.80 -32.09 -21.19
CA GLY A 135 -0.38 -32.55 -20.45
C GLY A 135 -0.76 -34.00 -20.78
N PRO A 136 -1.64 -34.63 -19.99
CA PRO A 136 -1.97 -36.06 -20.09
C PRO A 136 -2.41 -36.51 -21.50
N ASP A 137 -2.97 -35.62 -22.31
CA ASP A 137 -3.43 -35.89 -23.68
C ASP A 137 -2.28 -36.07 -24.71
N ALA A 138 -1.03 -35.75 -24.34
CA ALA A 138 0.14 -35.94 -25.21
C ALA A 138 0.65 -37.39 -25.21
N ASN A 139 0.30 -38.17 -24.17
CA ASN A 139 0.72 -39.57 -24.04
C ASN A 139 -0.17 -40.55 -24.84
N ASP A 140 -1.32 -40.08 -25.36
CA ASP A 140 -2.26 -40.90 -26.14
C ASP A 140 -1.99 -40.87 -27.65
N ARG A 141 -0.88 -40.28 -28.09
CA ARG A 141 -0.52 -40.09 -29.52
C ARG A 141 0.77 -40.79 -29.94
N GLU A 142 1.11 -41.93 -29.33
CA GLU A 142 2.09 -42.84 -29.94
C GLU A 142 1.38 -43.69 -31.02
N PRO A 143 1.74 -43.57 -32.31
CA PRO A 143 1.30 -44.52 -33.32
C PRO A 143 2.10 -45.83 -33.17
N GLN A 144 1.37 -46.95 -33.06
CA GLN A 144 1.93 -48.30 -33.19
C GLN A 144 2.46 -48.56 -34.60
#